data_AF-A0A399WXS4-F1
#
_entry.id   AF-A0A399WXS4-F1
#
_cell.length_a   1.000
_cell.length_b   1.000
_cell.length_c   1.000
_cell.angle_alpha   90.00
_cell.angle_beta   90.00
_cell.angle_gamma   90.00
#
_symmetry.space_group_name_H-M   'P 1'
#
loop_
_entity.id
_entity.type
_entity.pdbx_description
1 polymer ?
#
loop_
_entity_poly.entity_id
_entity_poly.type
_entity_poly.pdbx_seq_one_letter_code
_entity_poly.pdbx_strand_id
1 'polypeptide(L)'
;MLLLAAVLQSAHVFYDGFESGSLDNWGDLRAANIRVVSTDPYKGERCVEYSAPIGKESGGHAVRWFMPGYDELWVRFAVKFADDFDQGNHMHLCALAGNRLDNKWSSMGKAGLKPNGSDFFVTNLEPNSERKSVPPPGTLTFYSYWPDMKISPDGKYWGNVLFSNPKIQVPRGKWVVMQMWMKLNRPGASDGEQAFWMDGKLGGKWSGIRFRDTTDLRLNSFSLDLYIHDSPKLNRVWFDEIEISTKPFE
;
A
#
# COMPACT_ATOMS: atom_id res chain seq x y z
N MET A 1 25.31 -21.23 -31.81
CA MET A 1 24.27 -21.44 -30.78
C MET A 1 24.48 -20.37 -29.70
N LEU A 2 23.64 -19.33 -29.69
CA LEU A 2 23.74 -18.24 -28.72
C LEU A 2 23.33 -18.74 -27.33
N LEU A 3 24.19 -18.54 -26.32
CA LEU A 3 23.79 -18.59 -24.91
C LEU A 3 22.86 -17.40 -24.63
N LEU A 4 21.62 -17.67 -24.18
CA LEU A 4 20.81 -16.65 -23.53
C LEU A 4 21.49 -16.28 -22.20
N ALA A 5 22.03 -15.07 -22.12
CA ALA A 5 22.33 -14.44 -20.85
C ALA A 5 20.98 -14.17 -20.15
N ALA A 6 20.70 -14.90 -19.08
CA ALA A 6 19.67 -14.48 -18.14
C ALA A 6 20.12 -13.15 -17.54
N VAL A 7 19.42 -12.07 -17.89
CA VAL A 7 19.61 -10.78 -17.23
C VAL A 7 19.27 -11.02 -15.77
N LEU A 8 20.26 -10.95 -14.89
CA LEU A 8 20.05 -10.89 -13.44
C LEU A 8 19.22 -9.64 -13.18
N GLN A 9 17.91 -9.81 -13.06
CA GLN A 9 17.03 -8.74 -12.62
C GLN A 9 17.50 -8.39 -11.21
N SER A 10 17.92 -7.13 -11.03
CA SER A 10 18.22 -6.58 -9.71
C SER A 10 17.09 -6.97 -8.75
N ALA A 11 17.43 -7.60 -7.63
CA ALA A 11 16.45 -7.90 -6.59
C ALA A 11 15.78 -6.62 -6.06
N HIS A 12 16.45 -5.48 -6.22
CA HIS A 12 16.03 -4.18 -5.74
C HIS A 12 15.30 -3.39 -6.85
N VAL A 13 14.05 -3.02 -6.61
CA VAL A 13 13.19 -2.27 -7.55
C VAL A 13 13.22 -0.78 -7.24
N PHE A 14 13.13 -0.42 -5.96
CA PHE A 14 13.07 0.97 -5.49
C PHE A 14 13.48 1.05 -4.02
N TYR A 15 14.18 2.14 -3.67
CA TYR A 15 14.40 2.52 -2.28
C TYR A 15 14.38 4.04 -2.12
N ASP A 16 13.80 4.50 -1.02
CA ASP A 16 13.87 5.88 -0.58
C ASP A 16 13.81 5.96 0.94
N GLY A 17 14.92 6.35 1.56
CA GLY A 17 15.01 6.77 2.97
C GLY A 17 14.93 8.30 3.12
N PHE A 18 14.54 9.03 2.07
CA PHE A 18 14.33 10.49 2.07
C PHE A 18 15.57 11.36 2.38
N GLU A 19 16.75 10.75 2.44
CA GLU A 19 18.02 11.44 2.73
C GLU A 19 18.39 12.52 1.69
N SER A 20 17.85 12.43 0.47
CA SER A 20 18.02 13.50 -0.53
C SER A 20 17.41 14.84 -0.09
N GLY A 21 16.43 14.82 0.83
CA GLY A 21 15.68 16.01 1.24
C GLY A 21 14.57 16.42 0.26
N SER A 22 14.32 15.62 -0.78
CA SER A 22 13.35 15.89 -1.84
C SER A 22 12.44 14.68 -2.07
N LEU A 23 11.33 14.90 -2.78
CA LEU A 23 10.41 13.85 -3.25
C LEU A 23 10.59 13.55 -4.74
N ASP A 24 11.74 13.91 -5.33
CA ASP A 24 12.00 13.78 -6.78
C ASP A 24 11.96 12.32 -7.26
N ASN A 25 12.13 11.37 -6.34
CA ASN A 25 11.97 9.94 -6.57
C ASN A 25 10.50 9.51 -6.72
N TRP A 26 9.54 10.40 -6.48
CA TRP A 26 8.11 10.12 -6.53
C TRP A 26 7.46 10.87 -7.68
N GLY A 27 6.45 10.26 -8.30
CA GLY A 27 5.81 10.80 -9.50
C GLY A 27 4.65 11.74 -9.17
N ASP A 28 3.45 11.18 -9.03
CA ASP A 28 2.22 11.92 -8.76
C ASP A 28 2.17 12.29 -7.29
N LEU A 29 2.12 13.60 -7.03
CA LEU A 29 2.28 14.18 -5.71
C LEU A 29 1.14 15.13 -5.41
N ARG A 30 0.37 14.84 -4.36
CA ARG A 30 -0.43 15.87 -3.68
C ARG A 30 0.43 16.54 -2.61
N ALA A 31 1.42 17.30 -3.08
CA ALA A 31 2.54 17.79 -2.28
C ALA A 31 2.14 18.74 -1.12
N ALA A 32 0.98 19.40 -1.18
CA ALA A 32 0.56 20.38 -0.17
C ALA A 32 0.54 19.81 1.27
N ASN A 33 0.43 18.49 1.41
CA ASN A 33 0.33 17.80 2.69
C ASN A 33 1.50 16.83 2.96
N ILE A 34 2.59 16.94 2.20
CA ILE A 34 3.75 16.04 2.29
C ILE A 34 5.02 16.87 2.47
N ARG A 35 5.87 16.51 3.42
CA ARG A 35 7.14 17.19 3.66
C ARG A 35 8.22 16.23 4.12
N VAL A 36 9.43 16.40 3.59
CA VAL A 36 10.62 15.76 4.16
C VAL A 36 11.04 16.55 5.40
N VAL A 37 11.26 15.86 6.51
CA VAL A 37 11.59 16.44 7.82
C VAL A 37 12.77 15.70 8.45
N SER A 38 13.44 16.33 9.41
CA SER A 38 14.55 15.74 10.16
C SER A 38 14.21 15.46 11.62
N THR A 39 12.93 15.51 11.98
CA THR A 39 12.47 15.30 13.36
C THR A 39 12.09 13.84 13.55
N ASP A 40 12.84 13.15 14.41
CA ASP A 40 12.59 11.74 14.80
C ASP A 40 12.46 10.78 13.60
N PRO A 41 13.45 10.76 12.67
CA PRO A 41 13.50 9.79 11.58
C PRO A 41 13.65 8.37 12.12
N TYR A 42 13.17 7.37 11.38
CA TYR A 42 13.35 5.98 11.79
C TYR A 42 14.82 5.58 11.68
N LYS A 43 15.49 6.05 10.62
CA LYS A 43 16.90 5.83 10.35
C LYS A 43 17.47 7.04 9.60
N GLY A 44 18.77 7.26 9.72
CA GLY A 44 19.42 8.38 9.05
C GLY A 44 19.05 9.73 9.66
N GLU A 45 18.93 10.75 8.82
CA GLU A 45 18.71 12.14 9.22
C GLU A 45 17.35 12.69 8.77
N ARG A 46 16.62 11.96 7.91
CA ARG A 46 15.39 12.44 7.29
C ARG A 46 14.33 11.36 7.20
N CYS A 47 13.07 11.78 7.25
CA CYS A 47 11.90 10.96 6.95
C CYS A 47 10.84 11.84 6.27
N VAL A 48 9.75 11.24 5.77
CA VAL A 48 8.64 12.01 5.20
C VAL A 48 7.45 12.06 6.16
N GLU A 49 6.91 13.25 6.40
CA GLU A 49 5.65 13.45 7.10
C GLU A 49 4.52 13.69 6.10
N TYR A 50 3.42 12.98 6.30
CA TYR A 50 2.13 13.21 5.68
C TYR A 50 1.18 13.81 6.70
N SER A 51 0.39 14.79 6.27
CA SER A 51 -0.64 15.40 7.12
C SER A 51 -2.03 15.34 6.47
N ALA A 52 -3.06 15.23 7.28
CA ALA A 52 -4.45 15.29 6.85
C ALA A 52 -5.18 16.35 7.70
N PRO A 53 -5.39 17.56 7.16
CA PRO A 53 -6.18 18.61 7.81
C PRO A 53 -7.61 18.17 8.15
N ILE A 54 -8.29 18.92 9.02
CA ILE A 54 -9.72 18.70 9.31
C ILE A 54 -10.57 18.81 8.03
N GLY A 55 -11.57 17.94 7.89
CA GLY A 55 -12.53 17.97 6.78
C GLY A 55 -12.47 16.72 5.89
N LYS A 56 -13.20 16.80 4.77
CA LYS A 56 -13.44 15.67 3.88
C LYS A 56 -12.28 15.43 2.91
N GLU A 57 -12.09 14.16 2.55
CA GLU A 57 -11.15 13.74 1.49
C GLU A 57 -9.74 14.31 1.67
N SER A 58 -9.29 14.25 2.93
CA SER A 58 -8.14 14.98 3.42
C SER A 58 -6.88 14.13 3.42
N GLY A 59 -5.75 14.74 3.06
CA GLY A 59 -4.45 14.09 3.12
C GLY A 59 -3.56 14.29 1.89
N GLY A 60 -2.59 13.41 1.71
CA GLY A 60 -1.59 13.47 0.65
C GLY A 60 -1.28 12.08 0.09
N HIS A 61 -0.82 12.05 -1.15
CA HIS A 61 -0.37 10.84 -1.84
C HIS A 61 0.93 11.11 -2.59
N ALA A 62 1.78 10.08 -2.63
CA ALA A 62 2.93 10.01 -3.52
C ALA A 62 2.95 8.64 -4.17
N VAL A 63 3.01 8.59 -5.49
CA VAL A 63 3.00 7.31 -6.21
C VAL A 63 4.33 7.09 -6.93
N ARG A 64 4.84 5.87 -6.84
CA ARG A 64 5.99 5.37 -7.60
C ARG A 64 5.52 4.33 -8.60
N TRP A 65 5.84 4.55 -9.88
CA TRP A 65 5.61 3.57 -10.95
C TRP A 65 6.89 2.85 -11.30
N PHE A 66 6.74 1.58 -11.64
CA PHE A 66 7.82 0.70 -12.09
C PHE A 66 7.31 -0.17 -13.24
N MET A 67 6.82 0.50 -14.29
CA MET A 67 6.35 -0.13 -15.53
C MET A 67 7.49 -0.92 -16.22
N PRO A 68 7.23 -2.06 -16.87
CA PRO A 68 5.91 -2.69 -17.06
C PRO A 68 5.37 -3.40 -15.81
N GLY A 69 6.20 -3.59 -14.78
CA GLY A 69 5.83 -4.24 -13.53
C GLY A 69 6.34 -5.67 -13.40
N TYR A 70 5.85 -6.33 -12.35
CA TYR A 70 6.31 -7.63 -11.90
C TYR A 70 5.12 -8.54 -11.58
N ASP A 71 5.38 -9.84 -11.58
CA ASP A 71 4.39 -10.84 -11.17
C ASP A 71 4.46 -11.14 -9.66
N GLU A 72 5.56 -10.78 -9.01
CA GLU A 72 5.75 -10.97 -7.57
C GLU A 72 6.59 -9.82 -7.01
N LEU A 73 6.13 -9.20 -5.92
CA LEU A 73 6.84 -8.13 -5.22
C LEU A 73 6.67 -8.18 -3.72
N TRP A 74 7.72 -7.71 -3.06
CA TRP A 74 7.79 -7.39 -1.65
C TRP A 74 7.91 -5.87 -1.51
N VAL A 75 7.18 -5.32 -0.54
CA VAL A 75 7.28 -3.91 -0.15
C VAL A 75 7.47 -3.86 1.35
N ARG A 76 8.42 -3.05 1.83
CA ARG A 76 8.68 -2.77 3.23
C ARG A 76 8.78 -1.27 3.43
N PHE A 77 8.27 -0.77 4.55
CA PHE A 77 8.44 0.61 4.97
C PHE A 77 8.31 0.73 6.48
N ALA A 78 9.05 1.66 7.07
CA ALA A 78 8.80 2.11 8.43
C ALA A 78 7.66 3.13 8.43
N VAL A 79 6.77 3.04 9.42
CA VAL A 79 5.66 3.96 9.59
C VAL A 79 5.47 4.31 11.07
N LYS A 80 5.14 5.56 11.35
CA LYS A 80 4.77 6.04 12.68
C LYS A 80 3.50 6.87 12.60
N PHE A 81 2.50 6.52 13.40
CA PHE A 81 1.30 7.33 13.58
C PHE A 81 1.51 8.29 14.75
N ALA A 82 1.01 9.53 14.65
CA ALA A 82 1.09 10.50 15.74
C ALA A 82 0.45 9.96 17.04
N ASP A 83 0.96 10.41 18.19
CA ASP A 83 0.43 10.04 19.52
C ASP A 83 -1.08 10.27 19.65
N ASP A 84 -1.54 11.33 19.00
CA ASP A 84 -2.91 11.80 19.03
C ASP A 84 -3.69 11.43 17.75
N PHE A 85 -3.17 10.52 16.92
CA PHE A 85 -3.82 10.10 15.67
C PHE A 85 -5.23 9.57 15.92
N ASP A 86 -6.18 10.06 15.12
CA ASP A 86 -7.58 9.65 15.07
C ASP A 86 -8.13 9.88 13.65
N GLN A 87 -8.21 8.81 12.86
CA GLN A 87 -8.72 8.91 11.49
C GLN A 87 -10.25 9.02 11.40
N GLY A 88 -10.96 9.08 12.52
CA GLY A 88 -12.39 8.90 12.52
C GLY A 88 -12.79 7.48 12.09
N ASN A 89 -13.64 7.37 11.08
CA ASN A 89 -14.23 6.09 10.68
C ASN A 89 -13.44 5.34 9.61
N HIS A 90 -12.84 6.06 8.67
CA HIS A 90 -12.28 5.47 7.44
C HIS A 90 -11.06 6.24 6.97
N MET A 91 -10.02 5.51 6.60
CA MET A 91 -8.80 6.03 5.99
C MET A 91 -8.27 5.07 4.94
N HIS A 92 -7.32 5.55 4.13
CA HIS A 92 -6.43 4.74 3.33
C HIS A 92 -4.97 5.10 3.58
N LEU A 93 -4.09 4.09 3.48
CA LEU A 93 -2.64 4.23 3.68
C LEU A 93 -1.86 3.78 2.42
N CYS A 94 -0.94 2.82 2.52
CA CYS A 94 -0.10 2.43 1.39
C CYS A 94 -0.81 1.43 0.48
N ALA A 95 -0.71 1.59 -0.83
CA ALA A 95 -1.37 0.74 -1.82
C ALA A 95 -0.38 0.16 -2.84
N LEU A 96 -0.40 -1.16 -3.03
CA LEU A 96 0.26 -1.82 -4.17
C LEU A 96 -0.81 -2.18 -5.19
N ALA A 97 -0.62 -1.77 -6.44
CA ALA A 97 -1.64 -1.90 -7.47
C ALA A 97 -1.10 -2.49 -8.77
N GLY A 98 -2.03 -3.11 -9.51
CA GLY A 98 -1.83 -3.51 -10.88
C GLY A 98 -2.57 -2.61 -11.84
N ASN A 99 -1.81 -1.98 -12.73
CA ASN A 99 -2.33 -1.18 -13.83
C ASN A 99 -2.08 -1.88 -15.16
N ARG A 100 -2.89 -1.54 -16.15
CA ARG A 100 -2.70 -2.00 -17.52
C ARG A 100 -1.38 -1.48 -18.09
N LEU A 101 -0.71 -2.29 -18.91
CA LEU A 101 0.55 -1.89 -19.55
C LEU A 101 0.42 -0.64 -20.45
N ASP A 102 -0.76 -0.46 -21.06
CA ASP A 102 -1.06 0.69 -21.92
C ASP A 102 -1.69 1.89 -21.17
N ASN A 103 -2.00 1.72 -19.88
CA ASN A 103 -2.57 2.78 -19.04
C ASN A 103 -2.13 2.60 -17.59
N LYS A 104 -1.04 3.27 -17.23
CA LYS A 104 -0.47 3.28 -15.87
C LYS A 104 -1.39 3.86 -14.77
N TRP A 105 -2.55 4.40 -15.14
CA TRP A 105 -3.55 4.99 -14.25
C TRP A 105 -4.81 4.13 -14.11
N SER A 106 -4.83 2.93 -14.70
CA SER A 106 -6.07 2.13 -14.78
C SER A 106 -6.64 1.72 -13.43
N SER A 107 -5.85 1.74 -12.35
CA SER A 107 -6.32 1.49 -10.98
C SER A 107 -6.83 2.73 -10.24
N MET A 108 -6.63 3.94 -10.77
CA MET A 108 -7.02 5.18 -10.08
C MET A 108 -8.51 5.49 -10.25
N GLY A 109 -9.12 6.08 -9.22
CA GLY A 109 -10.53 6.51 -9.25
C GLY A 109 -11.54 5.36 -9.34
N LYS A 110 -11.21 4.20 -8.75
CA LYS A 110 -12.01 2.97 -8.86
C LYS A 110 -12.92 2.66 -7.66
N ALA A 111 -13.12 3.63 -6.79
CA ALA A 111 -13.98 3.51 -5.61
C ALA A 111 -15.40 3.04 -6.01
N GLY A 112 -15.88 1.95 -5.39
CA GLY A 112 -17.21 1.39 -5.64
C GLY A 112 -17.32 0.47 -6.86
N LEU A 113 -16.26 0.31 -7.65
CA LEU A 113 -16.24 -0.51 -8.87
C LEU A 113 -15.60 -1.88 -8.62
N LYS A 114 -16.14 -2.90 -9.29
CA LYS A 114 -15.58 -4.25 -9.29
C LYS A 114 -14.52 -4.39 -10.38
N PRO A 115 -13.29 -4.83 -10.07
CA PRO A 115 -12.34 -5.29 -11.09
C PRO A 115 -12.91 -6.40 -11.96
N ASN A 116 -12.50 -6.46 -13.22
CA ASN A 116 -12.91 -7.52 -14.15
C ASN A 116 -11.79 -8.52 -14.49
N GLY A 117 -10.56 -8.27 -14.03
CA GLY A 117 -9.39 -9.14 -14.25
C GLY A 117 -8.47 -8.66 -15.38
N SER A 118 -8.89 -7.66 -16.14
CA SER A 118 -8.10 -7.04 -17.22
C SER A 118 -7.90 -5.53 -17.04
N ASP A 119 -8.55 -4.93 -16.05
CA ASP A 119 -8.61 -3.48 -15.85
C ASP A 119 -7.70 -3.00 -14.71
N PHE A 120 -7.84 -3.55 -13.51
CA PHE A 120 -7.04 -3.19 -12.34
C PHE A 120 -7.12 -4.25 -11.23
N PHE A 121 -6.22 -4.15 -10.26
CA PHE A 121 -6.43 -4.65 -8.90
C PHE A 121 -5.68 -3.72 -7.94
N VAL A 122 -6.11 -3.66 -6.69
CA VAL A 122 -5.47 -2.83 -5.66
C VAL A 122 -5.48 -3.59 -4.34
N THR A 123 -4.36 -3.53 -3.61
CA THR A 123 -4.32 -3.96 -2.21
C THR A 123 -3.64 -2.90 -1.39
N ASN A 124 -4.38 -2.35 -0.42
CA ASN A 124 -3.84 -1.46 0.58
C ASN A 124 -3.40 -2.24 1.81
N LEU A 125 -2.24 -1.89 2.38
CA LEU A 125 -1.86 -2.29 3.74
C LEU A 125 -2.14 -1.11 4.68
N GLU A 126 -3.19 -1.25 5.49
CA GLU A 126 -3.70 -0.13 6.29
C GLU A 126 -4.39 -0.59 7.58
N PRO A 127 -4.36 0.25 8.63
CA PRO A 127 -5.10 -0.02 9.84
C PRO A 127 -6.57 0.36 9.71
N ASN A 128 -7.44 -0.45 10.31
CA ASN A 128 -8.88 -0.25 10.32
C ASN A 128 -9.35 -0.04 11.77
N SER A 129 -9.95 1.11 12.08
CA SER A 129 -10.49 1.41 13.42
C SER A 129 -11.75 0.63 13.76
N GLU A 130 -12.27 -0.18 12.83
CA GLU A 130 -13.48 -0.99 12.96
C GLU A 130 -14.65 -0.13 13.43
N ARG A 131 -14.84 1.03 12.76
CA ARG A 131 -15.80 2.08 13.15
C ARG A 131 -15.62 2.53 14.60
N LYS A 132 -14.37 2.81 14.98
CA LYS A 132 -13.95 3.24 16.33
C LYS A 132 -14.15 2.20 17.45
N SER A 133 -14.46 0.95 17.11
CA SER A 133 -14.52 -0.12 18.12
C SER A 133 -13.13 -0.58 18.57
N VAL A 134 -12.10 -0.30 17.77
CA VAL A 134 -10.68 -0.44 18.15
C VAL A 134 -10.04 0.95 18.19
N PRO A 135 -9.22 1.28 19.21
CA PRO A 135 -8.54 2.56 19.26
C PRO A 135 -7.73 2.84 17.98
N PRO A 136 -7.88 4.03 17.36
CA PRO A 136 -7.06 4.47 16.24
C PRO A 136 -5.55 4.25 16.44
N PRO A 137 -4.80 3.85 15.40
CA PRO A 137 -5.22 3.64 14.02
C PRO A 137 -6.06 2.36 13.82
N GLY A 138 -6.04 1.43 14.78
CA GLY A 138 -6.85 0.21 14.75
C GLY A 138 -6.06 -1.05 14.39
N THR A 139 -6.78 -2.06 13.89
CA THR A 139 -6.23 -3.37 13.54
C THR A 139 -5.58 -3.30 12.15
N LEU A 140 -4.36 -3.81 11.98
CA LEU A 140 -3.70 -3.91 10.68
C LEU A 140 -4.43 -4.92 9.79
N THR A 141 -4.73 -4.49 8.56
CA THR A 141 -5.49 -5.26 7.57
C THR A 141 -4.93 -5.08 6.17
N PHE A 142 -5.31 -5.98 5.27
CA PHE A 142 -5.43 -5.59 3.87
C PHE A 142 -6.82 -5.02 3.58
N TYR A 143 -6.88 -4.05 2.67
CA TYR A 143 -8.10 -3.63 2.00
C TYR A 143 -7.91 -3.83 0.48
N SER A 144 -8.54 -4.87 -0.06
CA SER A 144 -8.22 -5.37 -1.41
C SER A 144 -9.41 -5.31 -2.37
N TYR A 145 -9.14 -4.92 -3.62
CA TYR A 145 -10.01 -5.03 -4.79
C TYR A 145 -9.45 -6.10 -5.73
N TRP A 146 -10.25 -7.12 -6.01
CA TRP A 146 -9.94 -8.15 -7.01
C TRP A 146 -11.23 -8.67 -7.67
N PRO A 147 -11.15 -9.34 -8.83
CA PRO A 147 -12.30 -9.84 -9.59
C PRO A 147 -13.31 -10.70 -8.82
N ASP A 148 -12.87 -11.44 -7.80
CA ASP A 148 -13.74 -12.35 -7.04
C ASP A 148 -14.14 -11.79 -5.66
N MET A 149 -13.96 -10.48 -5.46
CA MET A 149 -14.32 -9.79 -4.21
C MET A 149 -15.82 -9.80 -3.94
N LYS A 150 -16.19 -9.75 -2.66
CA LYS A 150 -17.58 -9.69 -2.22
C LYS A 150 -18.13 -8.27 -2.36
N ILE A 151 -19.36 -8.17 -2.83
CA ILE A 151 -20.13 -6.92 -2.85
C ILE A 151 -20.48 -6.48 -1.43
N SER A 152 -20.55 -5.17 -1.20
CA SER A 152 -21.01 -4.61 0.06
C SER A 152 -22.54 -4.55 0.15
N PRO A 153 -23.13 -4.45 1.36
CA PRO A 153 -24.59 -4.42 1.53
C PRO A 153 -25.30 -3.27 0.79
N ASP A 154 -24.60 -2.19 0.46
CA ASP A 154 -25.13 -1.06 -0.30
C ASP A 154 -25.12 -1.28 -1.82
N GLY A 155 -24.77 -2.49 -2.28
CA GLY A 155 -24.72 -2.84 -3.70
C GLY A 155 -23.49 -2.32 -4.44
N LYS A 156 -22.54 -1.71 -3.74
CA LYS A 156 -21.26 -1.25 -4.32
C LYS A 156 -20.15 -2.25 -4.03
N TYR A 157 -19.08 -2.15 -4.82
CA TYR A 157 -17.86 -2.92 -4.58
C TYR A 157 -16.86 -2.03 -3.85
N TRP A 158 -16.85 -2.13 -2.52
CA TRP A 158 -15.80 -1.60 -1.67
C TRP A 158 -14.76 -2.69 -1.42
N GLY A 159 -13.49 -2.30 -1.26
CA GLY A 159 -12.41 -3.22 -0.96
C GLY A 159 -12.80 -4.15 0.20
N ASN A 160 -12.50 -5.44 0.07
CA ASN A 160 -12.77 -6.35 1.17
C ASN A 160 -11.66 -6.20 2.21
N VAL A 161 -12.07 -6.06 3.48
CA VAL A 161 -11.15 -5.97 4.61
C VAL A 161 -10.72 -7.38 5.01
N LEU A 162 -9.43 -7.65 4.97
CA LEU A 162 -8.82 -8.92 5.35
C LEU A 162 -8.00 -8.69 6.62
N PHE A 163 -8.61 -9.03 7.75
CA PHE A 163 -8.03 -8.77 9.07
C PHE A 163 -6.83 -9.68 9.37
N SER A 164 -5.86 -9.13 10.08
CA SER A 164 -4.82 -9.94 10.72
C SER A 164 -5.42 -10.95 11.68
N ASN A 165 -4.82 -12.14 11.73
CA ASN A 165 -5.16 -13.20 12.68
C ASN A 165 -3.88 -13.85 13.24
N PRO A 166 -3.55 -13.65 14.53
CA PRO A 166 -4.29 -12.86 15.52
C PRO A 166 -4.35 -11.37 15.15
N LYS A 167 -5.34 -10.64 15.66
CA LYS A 167 -5.44 -9.18 15.44
C LYS A 167 -4.14 -8.50 15.87
N ILE A 168 -3.55 -7.72 14.97
CA ILE A 168 -2.38 -6.88 15.23
C ILE A 168 -2.87 -5.44 15.33
N GLN A 169 -2.84 -4.85 16.53
CA GLN A 169 -3.16 -3.44 16.70
C GLN A 169 -1.93 -2.58 16.39
N VAL A 170 -2.11 -1.56 15.55
CA VAL A 170 -1.04 -0.62 15.21
C VAL A 170 -0.86 0.40 16.34
N PRO A 171 0.37 0.60 16.85
CA PRO A 171 0.61 1.58 17.92
C PRO A 171 0.63 3.01 17.38
N ARG A 172 0.31 3.96 18.27
CA ARG A 172 0.61 5.39 18.08
C ARG A 172 1.96 5.72 18.73
N GLY A 173 2.62 6.77 18.26
CA GLY A 173 3.83 7.31 18.86
C GLY A 173 5.11 6.49 18.65
N LYS A 174 5.03 5.40 17.88
CA LYS A 174 6.14 4.46 17.70
C LYS A 174 6.30 4.11 16.24
N TRP A 175 7.54 4.05 15.80
CA TRP A 175 7.90 3.45 14.53
C TRP A 175 7.65 1.95 14.57
N VAL A 176 7.02 1.43 13.54
CA VAL A 176 6.89 0.00 13.24
C VAL A 176 7.28 -0.23 11.79
N VAL A 177 7.78 -1.41 11.49
CA VAL A 177 8.06 -1.83 10.12
C VAL A 177 6.88 -2.62 9.60
N MET A 178 6.23 -2.10 8.57
CA MET A 178 5.18 -2.81 7.84
C MET A 178 5.76 -3.42 6.57
N GLN A 179 5.32 -4.63 6.26
CA GLN A 179 5.75 -5.35 5.06
C GLN A 179 4.54 -6.01 4.41
N MET A 180 4.47 -5.96 3.08
CA MET A 180 3.52 -6.72 2.29
C MET A 180 4.22 -7.45 1.14
N TRP A 181 3.62 -8.57 0.77
CA TRP A 181 4.02 -9.37 -0.37
C TRP A 181 2.80 -9.71 -1.20
N MET A 182 2.94 -9.67 -2.52
CA MET A 182 1.94 -10.12 -3.46
C MET A 182 2.58 -10.94 -4.56
N LYS A 183 1.91 -12.02 -4.93
CA LYS A 183 2.21 -12.85 -6.08
C LYS A 183 0.97 -12.99 -6.94
N LEU A 184 1.07 -12.55 -8.18
CA LEU A 184 -0.01 -12.63 -9.15
C LEU A 184 -0.22 -14.06 -9.61
N ASN A 185 -1.48 -14.36 -9.88
CA ASN A 185 -1.89 -15.63 -10.46
C ASN A 185 -1.44 -15.76 -11.92
N ARG A 186 -1.39 -17.01 -12.41
CA ARG A 186 -1.42 -17.27 -13.86
C ARG A 186 -2.74 -16.72 -14.41
N PRO A 187 -2.75 -16.06 -15.59
CA PRO A 187 -3.97 -15.50 -16.17
C PRO A 187 -5.16 -16.48 -16.13
N GLY A 188 -6.27 -16.09 -15.49
CA GLY A 188 -7.50 -16.88 -15.39
C GLY A 188 -7.50 -17.92 -14.25
N ALA A 189 -6.36 -18.20 -13.62
CA ALA A 189 -6.27 -19.13 -12.49
C ALA A 189 -6.49 -18.43 -11.15
N SER A 190 -6.91 -19.20 -10.14
CA SER A 190 -7.02 -18.75 -8.74
C SER A 190 -5.83 -19.28 -7.93
N ASP A 191 -4.61 -18.88 -8.29
CA ASP A 191 -3.36 -19.31 -7.62
C ASP A 191 -2.46 -18.15 -7.19
N GLY A 192 -3.00 -16.94 -7.14
CA GLY A 192 -2.35 -15.78 -6.58
C GLY A 192 -2.40 -15.76 -5.06
N GLU A 193 -1.47 -15.01 -4.47
CA GLU A 193 -1.26 -14.96 -3.04
C GLU A 193 -0.91 -13.53 -2.59
N GLN A 194 -1.23 -13.22 -1.34
CA GLN A 194 -0.77 -12.01 -0.67
C GLN A 194 -0.58 -12.25 0.84
N ALA A 195 0.35 -11.55 1.45
CA ALA A 195 0.61 -11.63 2.89
C ALA A 195 1.17 -10.31 3.42
N PHE A 196 0.99 -10.05 4.72
CA PHE A 196 1.61 -8.91 5.38
C PHE A 196 2.15 -9.23 6.77
N TRP A 197 3.08 -8.40 7.21
CA TRP A 197 3.76 -8.47 8.50
C TRP A 197 3.86 -7.09 9.13
N MET A 198 3.99 -7.07 10.46
CA MET A 198 4.41 -5.89 11.23
C MET A 198 5.51 -6.32 12.19
N ASP A 199 6.66 -5.64 12.16
CA ASP A 199 7.85 -5.97 12.95
C ASP A 199 8.23 -7.46 12.87
N GLY A 200 8.20 -8.01 11.65
CA GLY A 200 8.51 -9.41 11.36
C GLY A 200 7.42 -10.42 11.76
N LYS A 201 6.36 -10.01 12.47
CA LYS A 201 5.24 -10.90 12.84
C LYS A 201 4.23 -10.99 11.69
N LEU A 202 3.95 -12.22 11.23
CA LEU A 202 2.93 -12.47 10.22
C LEU A 202 1.55 -12.05 10.74
N GLY A 203 0.90 -11.14 10.01
CA GLY A 203 -0.48 -10.75 10.28
C GLY A 203 -1.48 -11.64 9.55
N GLY A 204 -1.19 -12.02 8.32
CA GLY A 204 -2.02 -12.96 7.57
C GLY A 204 -1.46 -13.29 6.20
N LYS A 205 -1.90 -14.42 5.67
CA LYS A 205 -1.59 -14.88 4.31
C LYS A 205 -2.87 -15.41 3.67
N TRP A 206 -3.16 -14.96 2.46
CA TRP A 206 -4.28 -15.38 1.65
C TRP A 206 -3.76 -15.96 0.34
N SER A 207 -4.34 -17.09 -0.05
CA SER A 207 -4.04 -17.79 -1.29
C SER A 207 -5.33 -18.03 -2.06
N GLY A 208 -5.21 -18.52 -3.30
CA GLY A 208 -6.39 -18.82 -4.11
C GLY A 208 -6.99 -17.57 -4.77
N ILE A 209 -6.21 -16.50 -4.93
CA ILE A 209 -6.71 -15.22 -5.44
C ILE A 209 -6.49 -15.15 -6.94
N ARG A 210 -7.53 -14.80 -7.68
CA ARG A 210 -7.43 -14.43 -9.10
C ARG A 210 -7.40 -12.91 -9.21
N PHE A 211 -6.20 -12.34 -9.26
CA PHE A 211 -5.99 -10.90 -9.47
C PHE A 211 -6.17 -10.49 -10.94
N ARG A 212 -5.89 -11.39 -11.90
CA ARG A 212 -5.89 -11.07 -13.33
C ARG A 212 -6.30 -12.23 -14.25
N ASP A 213 -6.77 -11.88 -15.45
CA ASP A 213 -7.08 -12.77 -16.56
C ASP A 213 -6.17 -12.55 -17.79
N THR A 214 -5.25 -11.59 -17.70
CA THR A 214 -4.32 -11.21 -18.77
C THR A 214 -2.90 -11.04 -18.25
N THR A 215 -1.92 -11.15 -19.13
CA THR A 215 -0.53 -10.75 -18.86
C THR A 215 -0.31 -9.25 -18.92
N ASP A 216 -1.28 -8.49 -19.41
CA ASP A 216 -1.17 -7.03 -19.53
C ASP A 216 -1.49 -6.29 -18.23
N LEU A 217 -1.65 -7.03 -17.13
CA LEU A 217 -1.88 -6.52 -15.79
C LEU A 217 -0.80 -7.06 -14.84
N ARG A 218 0.07 -6.16 -14.35
CA ARG A 218 1.28 -6.46 -13.55
C ARG A 218 1.31 -5.58 -12.30
N LEU A 219 2.00 -6.01 -11.24
CA LEU A 219 2.30 -5.13 -10.09
C LEU A 219 3.24 -4.04 -10.58
N ASN A 220 2.77 -2.79 -10.70
CA ASN A 220 3.52 -1.74 -11.38
C ASN A 220 3.41 -0.33 -10.76
N SER A 221 2.69 -0.19 -9.65
CA SER A 221 2.69 1.05 -8.87
C SER A 221 2.55 0.80 -7.38
N PHE A 222 3.27 1.57 -6.58
CA PHE A 222 3.12 1.67 -5.15
C PHE A 222 2.77 3.11 -4.77
N SER A 223 1.72 3.30 -3.97
CA SER A 223 1.30 4.58 -3.42
C SER A 223 1.63 4.63 -1.93
N LEU A 224 2.26 5.73 -1.52
CA LEU A 224 2.43 6.13 -0.14
C LEU A 224 1.38 7.20 0.16
N ASP A 225 0.32 6.82 0.87
CA ASP A 225 -0.80 7.73 1.14
C ASP A 225 -1.07 7.91 2.64
N LEU A 226 -1.65 9.05 2.93
CA LEU A 226 -2.54 9.24 4.05
C LEU A 226 -3.79 9.88 3.46
N TYR A 227 -4.90 9.15 3.41
CA TYR A 227 -6.18 9.68 2.98
C TYR A 227 -7.21 9.41 4.07
N ILE A 228 -7.92 10.44 4.54
CA ILE A 228 -8.96 10.31 5.55
C ILE A 228 -10.25 10.88 4.97
N HIS A 229 -11.31 10.07 4.95
CA HIS A 229 -12.59 10.45 4.33
C HIS A 229 -13.25 11.65 4.99
N ASP A 230 -13.18 11.72 6.32
CA ASP A 230 -13.71 12.82 7.13
C ASP A 230 -12.82 12.96 8.37
N SER A 231 -11.74 13.75 8.22
CA SER A 231 -10.73 13.90 9.26
C SER A 231 -11.27 14.78 10.37
N PRO A 232 -11.38 14.29 11.62
CA PRO A 232 -11.95 15.05 12.74
C PRO A 232 -10.99 16.13 13.27
N LYS A 233 -9.72 16.07 12.88
CA LYS A 233 -8.62 16.93 13.35
C LYS A 233 -7.48 16.94 12.33
N LEU A 234 -6.42 17.69 12.62
CA LEU A 234 -5.15 17.50 11.93
C LEU A 234 -4.54 16.16 12.36
N ASN A 235 -4.38 15.25 11.41
CA ASN A 235 -3.72 13.96 11.61
C ASN A 235 -2.36 13.94 10.92
N ARG A 236 -1.42 13.17 11.46
CA ARG A 236 -0.08 13.00 10.88
C ARG A 236 0.40 11.56 10.93
N VAL A 237 1.12 11.18 9.88
CA VAL A 237 1.83 9.91 9.76
C VAL A 237 3.21 10.22 9.20
N TRP A 238 4.23 9.53 9.69
CA TRP A 238 5.57 9.57 9.12
C TRP A 238 5.89 8.24 8.46
N PHE A 239 6.64 8.30 7.38
CA PHE A 239 7.19 7.14 6.70
C PHE A 239 8.69 7.30 6.50
N ASP A 240 9.37 6.17 6.44
CA ASP A 240 10.82 6.10 6.23
C ASP A 240 11.19 4.73 5.66
N GLU A 241 12.41 4.60 5.13
CA GLU A 241 12.98 3.35 4.60
C GLU A 241 12.01 2.60 3.66
N ILE A 242 11.46 3.27 2.65
CA ILE A 242 10.60 2.62 1.66
C ILE A 242 11.48 1.72 0.80
N GLU A 243 11.16 0.44 0.71
CA GLU A 243 11.89 -0.51 -0.12
C GLU A 243 10.93 -1.43 -0.89
N ILE A 244 11.19 -1.62 -2.18
CA ILE A 244 10.47 -2.54 -3.05
C ILE A 244 11.48 -3.52 -3.65
N SER A 245 11.18 -4.81 -3.53
CA SER A 245 12.06 -5.90 -3.96
C SER A 245 11.32 -7.03 -4.66
N THR A 246 11.99 -7.71 -5.58
CA THR A 246 11.52 -8.98 -6.16
C THR A 246 11.94 -10.19 -5.31
N LYS A 247 12.55 -9.98 -4.13
CA LYS A 247 12.95 -11.01 -3.18
C LYS A 247 12.46 -10.68 -1.78
N PRO A 248 12.32 -11.68 -0.89
CA PRO A 248 12.06 -11.43 0.52
C PRO A 248 13.17 -10.58 1.14
N PHE A 249 12.82 -9.72 2.10
CA PHE A 249 13.79 -9.00 2.91
C PHE A 249 14.43 -9.96 3.92
N GLU A 250 15.76 -9.87 4.07
CA GLU A 250 16.54 -10.57 5.09
C GLU A 250 16.40 -9.91 6.47
#